data_AF-A0A0D2TAH0-F1
#
_entry.id   AF-A0A0D2TAH0-F1
#
_cell.length_a   1.000
_cell.length_b   1.000
_cell.length_c   1.000
_cell.angle_alpha   90.00
_cell.angle_beta   90.00
_cell.angle_gamma   90.00
#
_symmetry.space_group_name_H-M   'P 1'
#
loop_
_entity.id
_entity.type
_entity.pdbx_description
1 polymer ?
#
loop_
_entity_poly.entity_id
_entity_poly.type
_entity_poly.pdbx_seq_one_letter_code
_entity_poly.pdbx_strand_id
1 'polypeptide(L)'
;MWAPTRNSSQPSNKKLQKQGSALLGVSFKPENFIPGLVIGFILGLFLDLSKPTKTLSKKKNFLSGKLRELDLVSYNADQDLKMVLVVRQDLKMKAGKIASQCAHAATGIYAELMHSDRSLLREWEDCGQPKIVVTCRNQQEMNKLRDAAEGIGLPTFVVADAGRTQVSAGSKTVLAIGPGPNVVVDSVTGKLNLL
;
A
#
# COMPACT_ATOMS: atom_id res chain seq x y z
N MET A 1 56.12 71.90 33.53
CA MET A 1 56.42 73.12 32.75
C MET A 1 55.65 73.04 31.44
N TRP A 2 54.86 74.08 31.18
CA TRP A 2 54.12 74.45 29.96
C TRP A 2 52.97 73.59 29.39
N ALA A 3 51.77 74.19 29.50
CA ALA A 3 50.50 73.98 28.75
C ALA A 3 50.65 74.48 27.27
N PRO A 4 49.62 74.60 26.36
CA PRO A 4 48.17 74.78 26.61
C PRO A 4 47.15 74.33 25.52
N THR A 5 45.87 74.68 25.77
CA THR A 5 44.80 75.14 24.84
C THR A 5 43.99 74.21 23.90
N ARG A 6 42.69 74.12 24.25
CA ARG A 6 41.46 74.48 23.47
C ARG A 6 41.30 74.10 21.98
N ASN A 7 40.27 73.27 21.77
CA ASN A 7 39.07 73.42 20.91
C ASN A 7 39.18 73.41 19.36
N SER A 8 38.53 72.42 18.70
CA SER A 8 37.37 72.59 17.79
C SER A 8 37.19 71.44 16.78
N SER A 9 35.93 71.20 16.41
CA SER A 9 35.38 70.47 15.23
C SER A 9 35.20 68.92 15.24
N GLN A 10 33.89 68.56 15.15
CA GLN A 10 33.11 67.32 14.89
C GLN A 10 33.67 66.19 13.99
N PRO A 11 32.94 65.06 13.73
CA PRO A 11 31.91 64.33 14.51
C PRO A 11 32.11 62.78 14.49
N SER A 12 31.43 62.01 15.35
CA SER A 12 30.80 60.71 14.96
C SER A 12 29.99 60.07 16.10
N ASN A 13 29.03 59.24 15.67
CA ASN A 13 28.27 58.23 16.42
C ASN A 13 26.99 58.62 17.17
N LYS A 14 25.89 58.51 16.39
CA LYS A 14 24.77 57.58 16.62
C LYS A 14 24.41 57.29 18.09
N LYS A 15 23.35 57.96 18.55
CA LYS A 15 22.35 57.38 19.45
C LYS A 15 21.01 58.07 19.21
N LEU A 16 20.08 57.36 18.59
CA LEU A 16 18.67 57.52 18.93
C LEU A 16 17.95 56.20 18.70
N GLN A 17 17.79 55.47 19.80
CA GLN A 17 16.61 54.64 20.01
C GLN A 17 15.38 55.55 19.95
N LYS A 18 14.39 55.20 19.13
CA LYS A 18 13.00 55.18 19.60
C LYS A 18 12.14 54.31 18.68
N GLN A 19 12.12 53.04 19.04
CA GLN A 19 10.96 52.18 19.20
C GLN A 19 9.61 52.74 18.71
N GLY A 20 8.95 52.00 17.82
CA GLY A 20 7.53 52.22 17.53
C GLY A 20 7.00 51.62 16.23
N SER A 21 7.05 50.30 16.04
CA SER A 21 6.03 49.61 15.24
C SER A 21 5.89 48.15 15.66
N ALA A 22 4.67 47.80 16.06
CA ALA A 22 4.23 46.45 16.27
C ALA A 22 4.13 45.73 14.92
N LEU A 23 4.84 44.61 14.77
CA LEU A 23 4.48 43.51 13.85
C LEU A 23 5.35 42.29 14.18
N LEU A 24 4.67 41.19 14.50
CA LEU A 24 5.11 39.79 14.42
C LEU A 24 6.32 39.38 15.28
N GLY A 25 6.01 39.00 16.51
CA GLY A 25 6.90 38.20 17.35
C GLY A 25 6.11 37.27 18.25
N VAL A 26 5.21 36.46 17.68
CA VAL A 26 4.62 35.36 18.46
C VAL A 26 5.73 34.33 18.66
N SER A 27 6.30 34.30 19.85
CA SER A 27 7.31 33.32 20.24
C SER A 27 6.69 31.91 20.15
N PHE A 28 7.24 31.07 19.26
CA PHE A 28 6.84 29.68 19.13
C PHE A 28 7.28 28.92 20.40
N LYS A 29 6.32 28.73 21.31
CA LYS A 29 6.48 27.84 22.46
C LYS A 29 6.02 26.42 22.05
N PRO A 30 6.90 25.41 22.09
CA PRO A 30 6.57 24.05 21.65
C PRO A 30 5.42 23.43 22.48
N GLU A 31 5.20 23.90 23.71
CA GLU A 31 4.04 23.50 24.53
C GLU A 31 2.66 23.81 23.92
N ASN A 32 2.56 24.75 22.96
CA ASN A 32 1.29 25.09 22.29
C ASN A 32 1.09 24.37 20.94
N PHE A 33 2.08 23.59 20.51
CA PHE A 33 2.05 22.90 19.21
C PHE A 33 1.23 21.61 19.25
N ILE A 34 1.34 20.87 20.36
CA ILE A 34 0.69 19.56 20.54
C ILE A 34 -0.85 19.67 20.51
N PRO A 35 -1.49 20.65 21.19
CA PRO A 35 -2.94 20.82 21.10
C PRO A 35 -3.42 21.15 19.67
N GLY A 36 -2.67 21.99 18.94
CA GLY A 36 -3.00 22.36 17.56
C GLY A 36 -2.94 21.19 16.58
N LEU A 37 -1.97 20.29 16.76
CA LEU A 37 -1.81 19.10 15.91
C LEU A 37 -2.93 18.08 16.13
N VAL A 38 -3.37 17.89 17.38
CA VAL A 38 -4.51 17.01 17.70
C VAL A 38 -5.82 17.58 17.16
N ILE A 39 -6.06 18.88 17.33
CA ILE A 39 -7.26 19.55 16.81
C ILE A 39 -7.30 19.48 15.28
N GLY A 40 -6.17 19.74 14.62
CA GLY A 40 -6.04 19.65 13.16
C GLY A 40 -6.26 18.23 12.63
N PHE A 41 -5.76 17.21 13.35
CA PHE A 41 -5.97 15.81 12.98
C PHE A 41 -7.44 15.38 13.09
N ILE A 42 -8.13 15.78 14.16
CA ILE A 42 -9.55 15.46 14.36
C ILE A 42 -10.44 16.20 13.35
N LEU A 43 -10.19 17.49 13.09
CA LEU A 43 -10.89 18.26 12.05
C LEU A 43 -10.63 17.71 10.64
N GLY A 44 -9.40 17.29 10.35
CA GLY A 44 -9.02 16.66 9.08
C GLY A 44 -9.76 15.35 8.85
N LEU A 45 -9.87 14.51 9.89
CA LEU A 45 -10.63 13.26 9.83
C LEU A 45 -12.14 13.49 9.64
N PHE A 46 -12.71 14.53 10.26
CA PHE A 46 -14.14 14.83 10.13
C PHE A 46 -14.53 15.41 8.76
N LEU A 47 -13.65 16.18 8.12
CA LEU A 47 -13.89 16.73 6.77
C LEU A 47 -13.74 15.67 5.67
N ASP A 48 -12.93 14.64 5.87
CA ASP A 48 -12.73 13.56 4.89
C ASP A 48 -13.90 12.56 4.84
N LEU A 49 -14.71 12.47 5.91
CA LEU A 49 -15.87 11.59 6.01
C LEU A 49 -17.16 12.16 5.36
N SER A 50 -17.11 13.37 4.78
CA SER A 50 -18.31 14.08 4.32
C SER A 50 -18.53 14.12 2.80
N LYS A 51 -17.98 13.19 2.00
CA LYS A 51 -18.26 13.14 0.55
C LYS A 51 -19.44 12.20 0.22
N PRO A 52 -20.60 12.72 -0.26
CA PRO A 52 -21.71 11.90 -0.70
C PRO A 52 -21.70 11.75 -2.22
N THR A 53 -21.53 10.53 -2.74
CA THR A 53 -21.69 10.27 -4.18
C THR A 53 -23.02 9.55 -4.44
N LYS A 54 -24.01 10.33 -4.89
CA LYS A 54 -25.22 9.87 -5.60
C LYS A 54 -24.75 9.25 -6.93
N THR A 55 -25.31 8.15 -7.44
CA THR A 55 -26.48 8.16 -8.35
C THR A 55 -27.03 6.74 -8.59
N LEU A 56 -28.36 6.66 -8.77
CA LEU A 56 -29.10 5.50 -9.27
C LEU A 56 -29.40 5.64 -10.78
N SER A 57 -29.76 4.51 -11.41
CA SER A 57 -30.38 4.31 -12.74
C SER A 57 -29.39 4.03 -13.89
N LYS A 58 -29.54 3.01 -14.75
CA LYS A 58 -30.75 2.47 -15.38
C LYS A 58 -30.51 1.09 -16.04
N LYS A 59 -31.56 0.26 -16.10
CA LYS A 59 -31.64 -1.10 -16.67
C LYS A 59 -32.13 -1.10 -18.14
N LYS A 60 -31.72 -2.10 -18.95
CA LYS A 60 -32.50 -2.93 -19.94
C LYS A 60 -31.51 -3.75 -20.80
N ASN A 61 -31.43 -5.09 -20.69
CA ASN A 61 -32.26 -6.18 -21.26
C ASN A 61 -32.10 -6.38 -22.78
N PHE A 62 -31.42 -7.44 -23.25
CA PHE A 62 -31.83 -8.25 -24.44
C PHE A 62 -30.93 -9.49 -24.71
N LEU A 63 -31.55 -10.70 -24.72
CA LEU A 63 -31.14 -11.97 -25.39
C LEU A 63 -29.80 -12.65 -24.98
N SER A 64 -29.60 -13.98 -24.98
CA SER A 64 -30.37 -15.16 -25.40
C SER A 64 -29.74 -16.38 -24.67
N GLY A 65 -30.40 -17.02 -23.72
CA GLY A 65 -31.23 -18.19 -24.04
C GLY A 65 -30.53 -19.56 -24.01
N LYS A 66 -29.17 -19.68 -24.08
CA LYS A 66 -28.54 -21.01 -24.22
C LYS A 66 -27.17 -21.26 -23.53
N LEU A 67 -26.67 -20.31 -22.74
CA LEU A 67 -25.38 -20.42 -22.02
C LEU A 67 -25.52 -20.64 -20.51
N ARG A 68 -26.69 -21.10 -20.06
CA ARG A 68 -27.06 -21.08 -18.62
C ARG A 68 -26.85 -22.38 -17.86
N GLU A 69 -26.48 -23.48 -18.49
CA GLU A 69 -26.45 -24.80 -17.82
C GLU A 69 -25.05 -25.23 -17.35
N LEU A 70 -23.98 -24.58 -17.85
CA LEU A 70 -22.60 -24.83 -17.41
C LEU A 70 -22.09 -23.86 -16.33
N ASP A 71 -22.73 -22.69 -16.16
CA ASP A 71 -22.33 -21.69 -15.15
C ASP A 71 -22.98 -21.91 -13.77
N LEU A 72 -24.07 -22.70 -13.68
CA LEU A 72 -24.87 -22.82 -12.45
C LEU A 72 -24.33 -23.85 -11.45
N VAL A 73 -23.25 -24.58 -11.76
CA VAL A 73 -22.74 -25.66 -10.89
C VAL A 73 -21.63 -25.18 -9.93
N SER A 74 -21.18 -23.93 -9.95
CA SER A 74 -20.16 -23.48 -8.98
C SER A 74 -20.14 -21.98 -8.64
N TYR A 75 -21.30 -21.38 -8.36
CA TYR A 75 -21.35 -20.12 -7.59
C TYR A 75 -22.26 -20.32 -6.37
N ASN A 76 -21.85 -21.24 -5.49
CA ASN A 76 -22.33 -21.17 -4.11
C ASN A 76 -21.69 -19.92 -3.50
N ALA A 77 -22.51 -18.98 -3.02
CA ALA A 77 -22.12 -17.76 -2.32
C ALA A 77 -21.49 -18.02 -0.92
N ASP A 78 -20.88 -19.19 -0.76
CA ASP A 78 -20.26 -19.72 0.45
C ASP A 78 -18.89 -20.37 0.11
N GLN A 79 -18.31 -19.99 -1.04
CA GLN A 79 -16.96 -20.41 -1.37
C GLN A 79 -15.97 -19.48 -0.66
N ASP A 80 -15.38 -20.00 0.40
CA ASP A 80 -14.20 -19.38 1.02
C ASP A 80 -13.18 -19.05 -0.07
N LEU A 81 -12.88 -17.75 -0.19
CA LEU A 81 -11.84 -17.25 -1.07
C LEU A 81 -10.52 -17.19 -0.31
N LYS A 82 -9.40 -17.46 -1.00
CA LYS A 82 -8.06 -17.30 -0.42
C LYS A 82 -7.04 -16.79 -1.41
N MET A 83 -5.97 -16.23 -0.87
CA MET A 83 -4.74 -15.90 -1.59
C MET A 83 -3.61 -16.83 -1.12
N VAL A 84 -2.78 -17.30 -2.04
CA VAL A 84 -1.59 -18.08 -1.74
C VAL A 84 -0.35 -17.29 -2.15
N LEU A 85 0.62 -17.20 -1.23
CA LEU A 85 1.91 -16.52 -1.41
C LEU A 85 3.00 -17.58 -1.54
N VAL A 86 3.51 -17.76 -2.76
CA VAL A 86 4.52 -18.75 -3.10
C VAL A 86 5.92 -18.15 -2.98
N VAL A 87 6.69 -18.64 -2.02
CA VAL A 87 8.05 -18.16 -1.69
C VAL A 87 9.11 -19.08 -2.28
N ARG A 88 10.11 -18.48 -2.94
CA ARG A 88 11.27 -19.20 -3.46
C ARG A 88 12.26 -19.61 -2.36
N GLN A 89 12.54 -20.90 -2.26
CA GLN A 89 13.46 -21.49 -1.28
C GLN A 89 14.94 -21.48 -1.70
N ASP A 90 15.23 -21.36 -2.99
CA ASP A 90 16.60 -21.27 -3.52
C ASP A 90 17.29 -19.95 -3.13
N LEU A 91 16.51 -18.90 -2.85
CA LEU A 91 17.04 -17.58 -2.49
C LEU A 91 17.51 -17.48 -1.03
N LYS A 92 17.24 -18.49 -0.19
CA LYS A 92 17.63 -18.55 1.23
C LYS A 92 17.33 -17.26 2.01
N MET A 93 16.17 -16.66 1.73
CA MET A 93 15.76 -15.42 2.39
C MET A 93 15.55 -15.65 3.89
N LYS A 94 15.99 -14.69 4.71
CA LYS A 94 15.69 -14.68 6.15
C LYS A 94 14.22 -14.36 6.40
N ALA A 95 13.68 -14.81 7.53
CA ALA A 95 12.26 -14.64 7.88
C ALA A 95 11.72 -13.21 7.69
N GLY A 96 12.44 -12.19 8.15
CA GLY A 96 12.03 -10.79 7.98
C GLY A 96 11.93 -10.34 6.53
N LYS A 97 12.83 -10.83 5.66
CA LYS A 97 12.77 -10.54 4.22
C LYS A 97 11.60 -11.26 3.57
N ILE A 98 11.34 -12.51 3.95
CA ILE A 98 10.18 -13.26 3.44
C ILE A 98 8.88 -12.54 3.82
N ALA A 99 8.72 -12.12 5.07
CA ALA A 99 7.55 -11.40 5.54
C ALA A 99 7.32 -10.11 4.75
N SER A 100 8.36 -9.30 4.54
CA SER A 100 8.29 -8.08 3.73
C SER A 100 7.91 -8.36 2.27
N GLN A 101 8.49 -9.39 1.63
CA GLN A 101 8.13 -9.72 0.25
C GLN A 101 6.71 -10.29 0.11
N CYS A 102 6.25 -11.07 1.09
CA CYS A 102 4.86 -11.55 1.15
C CYS A 102 3.88 -10.38 1.29
N ALA A 103 4.21 -9.40 2.15
CA ALA A 103 3.40 -8.19 2.29
C ALA A 103 3.34 -7.41 0.96
N HIS A 104 4.47 -7.20 0.29
CA HIS A 104 4.51 -6.56 -1.02
C HIS A 104 3.66 -7.29 -2.06
N ALA A 105 3.72 -8.62 -2.11
CA ALA A 105 2.95 -9.41 -3.05
C ALA A 105 1.45 -9.28 -2.81
N ALA A 106 1.01 -9.38 -1.55
CA ALA A 106 -0.40 -9.23 -1.18
C ALA A 106 -0.92 -7.82 -1.47
N THR A 107 -0.14 -6.78 -1.15
CA THR A 107 -0.53 -5.39 -1.45
C THR A 107 -0.53 -5.10 -2.95
N GLY A 108 0.31 -5.80 -3.73
CA GLY A 108 0.34 -5.70 -5.19
C GLY A 108 -0.97 -6.17 -5.81
N ILE A 109 -1.41 -7.39 -5.47
CA ILE A 109 -2.73 -7.91 -5.87
C ILE A 109 -3.84 -6.95 -5.42
N TYR A 110 -3.80 -6.52 -4.15
CA TYR A 110 -4.83 -5.64 -3.60
C TYR A 110 -4.96 -4.36 -4.44
N ALA A 111 -3.85 -3.70 -4.74
CA ALA A 111 -3.83 -2.48 -5.55
C ALA A 111 -4.29 -2.72 -6.99
N GLU A 112 -3.96 -3.85 -7.60
CA GLU A 112 -4.44 -4.20 -8.94
C GLU A 112 -5.95 -4.44 -8.96
N LEU A 113 -6.45 -5.29 -8.06
CA LEU A 113 -7.88 -5.60 -7.95
C LEU A 113 -8.71 -4.39 -7.53
N MET A 114 -8.11 -3.43 -6.82
CA MET A 114 -8.78 -2.17 -6.52
C MET A 114 -9.25 -1.42 -7.78
N HIS A 115 -8.62 -1.67 -8.92
CA HIS A 115 -8.93 -1.05 -10.20
C HIS A 115 -9.56 -2.02 -11.20
N SER A 116 -9.16 -3.30 -11.20
CA SER A 116 -9.60 -4.28 -12.20
C SER A 116 -10.84 -5.08 -11.80
N ASP A 117 -10.96 -5.47 -10.53
CA ASP A 117 -12.07 -6.30 -10.04
C ASP A 117 -12.36 -6.04 -8.54
N ARG A 118 -13.16 -5.00 -8.31
CA ARG A 118 -13.57 -4.58 -6.97
C ARG A 118 -14.54 -5.56 -6.30
N SER A 119 -15.29 -6.35 -7.07
CA SER A 119 -16.23 -7.33 -6.51
C SER A 119 -15.47 -8.47 -5.88
N LEU A 120 -14.55 -9.08 -6.62
CA LEU A 120 -13.70 -10.15 -6.13
C LEU A 120 -12.88 -9.71 -4.92
N LEU A 121 -12.32 -8.48 -4.96
CA LEU A 121 -11.60 -7.95 -3.82
C LEU A 121 -12.50 -7.83 -2.58
N ARG A 122 -13.74 -7.40 -2.75
CA ARG A 122 -14.67 -7.21 -1.64
C ARG A 122 -15.11 -8.54 -1.03
N GLU A 123 -15.43 -9.52 -1.86
CA GLU A 123 -15.68 -10.90 -1.42
C GLU A 123 -14.46 -11.46 -0.65
N TRP A 124 -13.26 -11.17 -1.19
CA TRP A 124 -11.94 -11.18 -0.54
C TRP A 124 -11.96 -10.84 0.95
N GLU A 125 -12.28 -9.56 1.16
CA GLU A 125 -12.30 -8.89 2.44
C GLU A 125 -13.37 -9.45 3.37
N ASP A 126 -14.56 -9.73 2.85
CA ASP A 126 -15.69 -10.24 3.62
C ASP A 126 -15.42 -11.68 4.12
N CYS A 127 -14.59 -12.47 3.42
CA CYS A 127 -14.04 -13.75 3.90
C CYS A 127 -12.91 -13.60 4.96
N GLY A 128 -12.59 -12.38 5.40
CA GLY A 128 -11.47 -12.14 6.33
C GLY A 128 -10.10 -12.19 5.66
N GLN A 129 -10.04 -12.03 4.33
CA GLN A 129 -8.83 -11.90 3.54
C GLN A 129 -7.72 -12.94 3.83
N PRO A 130 -8.02 -14.25 3.85
CA PRO A 130 -7.05 -15.28 4.23
C PRO A 130 -5.89 -15.38 3.23
N LYS A 131 -4.68 -15.55 3.78
CA LYS A 131 -3.41 -15.64 3.06
C LYS A 131 -2.64 -16.85 3.56
N ILE A 132 -2.28 -17.74 2.66
CA ILE A 132 -1.50 -18.95 2.99
C ILE A 132 -0.12 -18.81 2.35
N VAL A 133 0.94 -19.05 3.11
CA VAL A 133 2.30 -18.96 2.60
C VAL A 133 2.85 -20.37 2.35
N VAL A 134 3.23 -20.62 1.10
CA VAL A 134 3.77 -21.90 0.63
C VAL A 134 5.11 -21.68 -0.06
N THR A 135 5.76 -22.77 -0.44
CA THR A 135 7.11 -22.75 -0.98
C THR A 135 7.21 -23.37 -2.37
N CYS A 136 8.11 -22.83 -3.17
CA CYS A 136 8.59 -23.46 -4.40
C CYS A 136 10.12 -23.51 -4.41
N ARG A 137 10.67 -24.43 -5.19
CA ARG A 137 12.09 -24.74 -5.24
C ARG A 137 12.89 -23.63 -5.91
N ASN A 138 12.37 -23.05 -7.00
CA ASN A 138 13.12 -22.10 -7.84
C ASN A 138 12.20 -21.26 -8.74
N GLN A 139 12.81 -20.34 -9.51
CA GLN A 139 12.11 -19.47 -10.45
C GLN A 139 11.34 -20.21 -11.55
N GLN A 140 11.86 -21.35 -12.01
CA GLN A 140 11.21 -22.12 -13.07
C GLN A 140 9.89 -22.72 -12.58
N GLU A 141 9.88 -23.28 -11.37
CA GLU A 141 8.65 -23.77 -10.73
C GLU A 141 7.67 -22.62 -10.47
N MET A 142 8.14 -21.47 -9.99
CA MET A 142 7.31 -20.28 -9.81
C MET A 142 6.65 -19.81 -11.12
N ASN A 143 7.39 -19.75 -12.22
CA ASN A 143 6.84 -19.35 -13.51
C ASN A 143 5.76 -20.34 -13.98
N LYS A 144 5.97 -21.66 -13.82
CA LYS A 144 4.95 -22.68 -14.14
C LYS A 144 3.67 -22.51 -13.33
N LEU A 145 3.80 -22.21 -12.03
CA LEU A 145 2.64 -21.95 -11.15
C LEU A 145 1.89 -20.70 -11.59
N ARG A 146 2.61 -19.63 -11.94
CA ARG A 146 2.03 -18.40 -12.46
C ARG A 146 1.26 -18.65 -13.75
N ASP A 147 1.90 -19.28 -14.73
CA ASP A 147 1.28 -19.53 -16.04
C ASP A 147 0.05 -20.45 -15.90
N ALA A 148 0.08 -21.43 -14.99
CA ALA A 148 -1.08 -22.27 -14.67
C ALA A 148 -2.23 -21.49 -14.02
N ALA A 149 -1.93 -20.57 -13.09
CA ALA A 149 -2.92 -19.72 -12.44
C ALA A 149 -3.56 -18.72 -13.43
N GLU A 150 -2.74 -18.03 -14.23
CA GLU A 150 -3.20 -17.10 -15.26
C GLU A 150 -4.04 -17.83 -16.32
N GLY A 151 -3.66 -19.05 -16.70
CA GLY A 151 -4.39 -19.87 -17.67
C GLY A 151 -5.82 -20.27 -17.24
N ILE A 152 -6.11 -20.23 -15.93
CA ILE A 152 -7.46 -20.47 -15.39
C ILE A 152 -8.13 -19.20 -14.87
N GLY A 153 -7.56 -18.02 -15.16
CA GLY A 153 -8.14 -16.72 -14.81
C GLY A 153 -7.93 -16.28 -13.36
N LEU A 154 -7.02 -16.91 -12.60
CA LEU A 154 -6.68 -16.42 -11.27
C LEU A 154 -5.79 -15.17 -11.36
N PRO A 155 -6.02 -14.13 -10.55
CA PRO A 155 -5.12 -12.99 -10.48
C PRO A 155 -3.75 -13.41 -9.90
N THR A 156 -2.68 -12.86 -10.44
CA THR A 156 -1.30 -13.14 -10.01
C THR A 156 -0.50 -11.85 -9.87
N PHE A 157 0.48 -11.85 -8.96
CA PHE A 157 1.40 -10.73 -8.80
C PHE A 157 2.77 -11.24 -8.40
N VAL A 158 3.83 -10.71 -9.02
CA VAL A 158 5.20 -11.15 -8.76
C VAL A 158 6.03 -10.00 -8.20
N VAL A 159 6.65 -10.25 -7.06
CA VAL A 159 7.60 -9.31 -6.45
C VAL A 159 9.02 -9.64 -6.91
N ALA A 160 9.73 -8.64 -7.41
CA ALA A 160 11.16 -8.72 -7.69
C ALA A 160 11.96 -7.95 -6.63
N ASP A 161 13.12 -8.49 -6.21
CA ASP A 161 13.98 -7.74 -5.30
C ASP A 161 14.65 -6.56 -6.01
N ALA A 162 14.56 -5.38 -5.42
CA ALA A 162 15.16 -4.16 -5.96
C ALA A 162 16.70 -4.11 -5.83
N GLY A 163 17.35 -5.21 -5.40
CA GLY A 163 18.80 -5.28 -5.28
C GLY A 163 19.38 -4.57 -4.05
N ARG A 164 18.56 -4.29 -3.04
CA ARG A 164 19.01 -3.70 -1.76
C ARG A 164 19.38 -4.76 -0.71
N THR A 165 19.39 -6.04 -1.09
CA THR A 165 19.62 -7.17 -0.18
C THR A 165 20.55 -8.23 -0.76
N GLN A 166 20.75 -9.34 -0.05
CA GLN A 166 21.65 -10.45 -0.39
C GLN A 166 21.26 -11.25 -1.65
N VAL A 167 20.14 -10.91 -2.29
CA VAL A 167 19.63 -11.54 -3.52
C VAL A 167 20.03 -10.68 -4.72
N SER A 168 20.37 -11.31 -5.85
CA SER A 168 20.67 -10.55 -7.07
C SER A 168 19.50 -9.67 -7.49
N ALA A 169 19.81 -8.43 -7.86
CA ALA A 169 18.83 -7.44 -8.29
C ALA A 169 17.95 -7.99 -9.43
N GLY A 170 16.65 -7.75 -9.36
CA GLY A 170 15.68 -8.22 -10.34
C GLY A 170 15.22 -9.67 -10.17
N SER A 171 15.74 -10.41 -9.19
CA SER A 171 15.26 -11.76 -8.89
C SER A 171 13.81 -11.74 -8.41
N LYS A 172 12.95 -12.53 -9.06
CA LYS A 172 11.57 -12.80 -8.59
C LYS A 172 11.64 -13.54 -7.26
N THR A 173 10.99 -13.04 -6.21
CA THR A 173 11.11 -13.55 -4.84
C THR A 173 9.85 -14.27 -4.37
N VAL A 174 8.69 -13.64 -4.53
CA VAL A 174 7.38 -14.13 -4.10
C VAL A 174 6.38 -13.93 -5.23
N LEU A 175 5.52 -14.92 -5.45
CA LEU A 175 4.38 -14.91 -6.35
C LEU A 175 3.11 -14.99 -5.51
N ALA A 176 2.20 -14.02 -5.65
CA ALA A 176 0.83 -14.15 -5.16
C ALA A 176 -0.04 -14.81 -6.23
N ILE A 177 -0.92 -15.72 -5.82
CA ILE A 177 -1.96 -16.36 -6.63
C ILE A 177 -3.30 -16.17 -5.89
N GLY A 178 -4.31 -15.68 -6.61
CA GLY A 178 -5.59 -15.30 -6.02
C GLY A 178 -5.60 -13.86 -5.49
N PRO A 179 -6.68 -13.41 -4.83
CA PRO A 179 -7.75 -14.24 -4.27
C PRO A 179 -8.57 -15.00 -5.31
N GLY A 180 -9.06 -16.17 -4.90
CA GLY A 180 -9.98 -16.98 -5.68
C GLY A 180 -10.55 -18.12 -4.84
N PRO A 181 -11.54 -18.86 -5.37
CA PRO A 181 -12.17 -19.97 -4.64
C PRO A 181 -11.14 -21.01 -4.22
N ASN A 182 -11.27 -21.54 -3.00
CA ASN A 182 -10.32 -22.49 -2.42
C ASN A 182 -9.96 -23.63 -3.38
N VAL A 183 -10.97 -24.28 -3.97
CA VAL A 183 -10.79 -25.41 -4.91
C VAL A 183 -9.98 -25.01 -6.15
N VAL A 184 -10.25 -23.81 -6.69
CA VAL A 184 -9.56 -23.30 -7.89
C VAL A 184 -8.11 -22.98 -7.56
N VAL A 185 -7.85 -22.31 -6.43
CA VAL A 185 -6.48 -21.98 -5.97
C VAL A 185 -5.68 -23.25 -5.64
N ASP A 186 -6.33 -24.25 -5.02
CA ASP A 186 -5.69 -25.53 -4.67
C ASP A 186 -5.38 -26.41 -5.88
N SER A 187 -6.12 -26.26 -6.99
CA SER A 187 -5.79 -26.95 -8.24
C SER A 187 -4.38 -26.60 -8.75
N VAL A 188 -3.88 -25.40 -8.41
CA VAL A 188 -2.53 -24.93 -8.76
C VAL A 188 -1.54 -25.14 -7.63
N THR A 189 -1.94 -24.88 -6.38
CA THR A 189 -1.00 -24.74 -5.25
C THR A 189 -1.11 -25.83 -4.19
N GLY A 190 -2.12 -26.69 -4.23
CA GLY A 190 -2.44 -27.64 -3.16
C GLY A 190 -1.40 -28.74 -2.90
N LYS A 191 -0.42 -28.91 -3.80
CA LYS A 191 0.71 -29.85 -3.64
C LYS A 191 1.96 -29.19 -3.06
N LEU A 192 1.95 -27.88 -2.86
CA LEU A 192 3.10 -27.13 -2.33
C LEU A 192 3.14 -27.25 -0.80
N ASN A 193 4.35 -27.27 -0.26
CA ASN A 193 4.54 -27.30 1.18
C ASN A 193 4.35 -25.90 1.78
N LEU A 194 3.78 -25.84 2.98
CA LEU A 194 3.76 -24.62 3.80
C LEU A 194 5.19 -24.14 4.06
N LEU A 195 5.35 -22.82 4.20
CA LEU A 195 6.64 -22.16 4.51
C LEU A 195 7.15 -22.44 5.92
#